data_AF-A0A970NY76-F1
#
_entry.id   AF-A0A970NY76-F1
#
_cell.length_a   1.000
_cell.length_b   1.000
_cell.length_c   1.000
_cell.angle_alpha   90.00
_cell.angle_beta   90.00
_cell.angle_gamma   90.00
#
_symmetry.space_group_name_H-M   'P 1'
#
loop_
_entity.id
_entity.type
_entity.pdbx_description
1 polymer ?
#
loop_
_entity_poly.entity_id
_entity_poly.type
_entity_poly.pdbx_seq_one_letter_code
_entity_poly.pdbx_strand_id
1 'polypeptide(L)'
;MGRSCQSGIVGDESVDADVYVAVYADNVSSGDLVIKVNESEAKFKSSTEDGLYIFEVDQGSVNPGINKLNIDKEGTLNETQVLKDAAIFFCRDRNDLEMRDLISLCSD
;
A
#
# COMPACT_ATOMS: atom_id res chain seq x y z
N MET A 1 1.39 -17.29 -0.10
CA MET A 1 2.59 -16.87 0.67
C MET A 1 2.29 -15.50 1.23
N GLY A 2 1.95 -15.41 2.53
CA GLY A 2 1.82 -14.11 3.18
C GLY A 2 3.21 -13.52 3.42
N ARG A 3 3.48 -12.32 2.91
CA ARG A 3 4.70 -11.56 3.25
C ARG A 3 4.30 -10.45 4.22
N SER A 4 5.03 -10.36 5.33
CA SER A 4 4.83 -9.34 6.34
C SER A 4 6.03 -8.39 6.32
N CYS A 5 5.79 -7.13 5.97
CA CYS A 5 6.79 -6.07 6.00
C CYS A 5 6.54 -5.20 7.24
N GLN A 6 7.61 -4.87 7.98
CA GLN A 6 7.55 -3.92 9.09
C GLN A 6 8.20 -2.61 8.65
N SER A 7 7.45 -1.52 8.69
CA SER A 7 7.98 -0.18 8.45
C SER A 7 7.86 0.66 9.72
N GLY A 8 8.97 1.27 10.11
CA GLY A 8 9.03 2.21 11.23
C GLY A 8 8.80 3.63 10.71
N ILE A 9 7.85 4.35 11.31
CA ILE A 9 7.59 5.74 10.98
C ILE A 9 8.65 6.61 11.69
N VAL A 10 9.32 7.47 10.93
CA VAL A 10 10.26 8.48 11.47
C VAL A 10 9.68 9.86 11.11
N GLY A 11 9.07 10.54 12.08
CA GLY A 11 8.45 11.86 11.91
C GLY A 11 7.45 12.19 13.02
N ASP A 12 6.90 13.40 13.05
CA ASP A 12 5.88 13.78 14.04
C ASP A 12 4.56 13.05 13.76
N GLU A 13 4.19 12.08 14.59
CA GLU A 13 3.03 11.19 14.37
C GLU A 13 1.72 11.79 14.87
N SER A 14 1.73 13.06 15.31
CA SER A 14 0.57 13.75 15.89
C SER A 14 -0.30 14.43 14.83
N VAL A 15 0.11 14.42 13.56
CA VAL A 15 -0.56 15.11 12.46
C VAL A 15 -1.20 14.10 11.53
N ASP A 16 -2.46 14.35 11.16
CA ASP A 16 -3.19 13.53 10.19
C ASP A 16 -2.47 13.43 8.83
N ALA A 17 -2.49 12.24 8.25
CA ALA A 17 -1.80 11.90 7.01
C ALA A 17 -2.65 10.94 6.19
N ASP A 18 -2.75 11.18 4.88
CA ASP A 18 -3.34 10.20 3.96
C ASP A 18 -2.33 9.06 3.79
N VAL A 19 -2.74 7.82 4.07
CA VAL A 19 -1.84 6.66 4.05
C VAL A 19 -2.13 5.78 2.85
N TYR A 20 -1.08 5.45 2.11
CA TYR A 20 -1.15 4.64 0.91
C TYR A 20 -0.21 3.45 1.00
N VAL A 21 -0.57 2.34 0.38
CA VAL A 21 0.32 1.19 0.16
C VAL A 21 0.45 0.99 -1.34
N ALA A 22 1.67 1.05 -1.86
CA ALA A 22 1.94 0.63 -3.22
C ALA A 22 2.54 -0.77 -3.19
N VAL A 23 2.02 -1.64 -4.03
CA VAL A 23 2.42 -3.04 -4.17
C VAL A 23 2.79 -3.26 -5.62
N TYR A 24 4.02 -3.66 -5.88
CA TYR A 24 4.49 -3.99 -7.22
C TYR A 24 4.51 -5.51 -7.38
N ALA A 25 3.63 -6.03 -8.23
CA ALA A 25 3.45 -7.46 -8.42
C ALA A 25 3.21 -7.81 -9.90
N ASP A 26 3.75 -8.95 -10.31
CA ASP A 26 3.63 -9.46 -11.68
C ASP A 26 2.64 -10.61 -11.77
N ASN A 27 1.82 -10.63 -12.83
CA ASN A 27 0.83 -11.67 -13.12
C ASN A 27 -0.23 -11.85 -12.00
N VAL A 28 -0.51 -10.79 -11.24
CA VAL A 28 -1.54 -10.78 -10.19
C VAL A 28 -2.73 -9.92 -10.64
N SER A 29 -3.95 -10.29 -10.28
CA SER A 29 -5.11 -9.40 -10.48
C SER A 29 -5.30 -8.54 -9.24
N SER A 30 -5.67 -7.26 -9.41
CA SER A 30 -5.94 -6.35 -8.29
C SER A 30 -7.00 -6.88 -7.32
N GLY A 31 -8.01 -7.60 -7.81
CA GLY A 31 -9.06 -8.22 -7.00
C GLY A 31 -8.64 -9.46 -6.21
N ASP A 32 -7.45 -10.00 -6.46
CA ASP A 32 -6.93 -11.14 -5.70
C ASP A 32 -6.02 -10.69 -4.53
N LEU A 33 -5.64 -9.41 -4.47
CA LEU A 33 -4.72 -8.89 -3.46
C LEU A 33 -5.49 -8.37 -2.25
N VAL A 34 -5.21 -8.95 -1.09
CA VAL A 34 -5.71 -8.48 0.19
C VAL A 34 -4.56 -7.84 0.95
N ILE A 35 -4.64 -6.52 1.07
CA ILE A 35 -3.63 -5.72 1.75
C ILE A 35 -4.17 -5.31 3.11
N LYS A 36 -3.43 -5.62 4.18
CA LYS A 36 -3.80 -5.25 5.54
C LYS A 36 -2.68 -4.48 6.20
N VAL A 37 -3.01 -3.33 6.78
CA VAL A 37 -2.11 -2.59 7.65
C VAL A 37 -2.63 -2.75 9.08
N ASN A 38 -1.78 -3.34 9.92
CA ASN A 38 -2.12 -3.84 11.25
C ASN A 38 -3.27 -4.86 11.18
N GLU A 39 -4.48 -4.46 11.61
CA GLU A 39 -5.68 -5.30 11.61
C GLU A 39 -6.73 -4.83 10.60
N SER A 40 -6.47 -3.75 9.87
CA SER A 40 -7.42 -3.15 8.94
C SER A 40 -7.03 -3.41 7.50
N GLU A 41 -8.05 -3.68 6.69
CA GLU A 41 -7.91 -3.88 5.26
C GLU A 41 -7.82 -2.55 4.53
N ALA A 42 -6.82 -2.44 3.65
CA ALA A 42 -6.63 -1.31 2.78
C ALA A 42 -7.59 -1.42 1.58
N LYS A 43 -8.14 -0.28 1.16
CA LYS A 43 -9.07 -0.20 0.05
C LYS A 43 -8.31 -0.05 -1.25
N PHE A 44 -8.59 -0.89 -2.24
CA PHE A 44 -8.03 -0.73 -3.56
C PHE A 44 -8.41 0.64 -4.14
N LYS A 45 -7.43 1.38 -4.65
CA LYS A 45 -7.61 2.71 -5.21
C LYS A 45 -7.40 2.72 -6.72
N SER A 46 -6.23 2.26 -7.18
CA SER A 46 -5.90 2.20 -8.60
C SER A 46 -4.80 1.18 -8.88
N SER A 47 -4.59 0.86 -10.15
CA SER A 47 -3.48 0.03 -10.62
C SER A 47 -2.97 0.51 -11.96
N THR A 48 -1.67 0.40 -12.19
CA THR A 48 -1.02 0.67 -13.46
C THR A 48 -0.90 -0.60 -14.29
N GLU A 49 -0.81 -0.47 -15.62
CA GLU A 49 -0.60 -1.59 -16.55
C GLU A 49 0.72 -2.34 -16.29
N ASP A 50 1.71 -1.66 -15.69
CA ASP A 50 3.02 -2.22 -15.35
C ASP A 50 3.02 -3.14 -14.11
N GLY A 51 1.87 -3.29 -13.42
CA GLY A 51 1.73 -4.15 -12.23
C GLY A 51 1.97 -3.44 -10.89
N LEU A 52 1.87 -2.10 -10.86
CA LEU A 52 1.79 -1.33 -9.60
C LEU A 52 0.34 -1.23 -9.16
N TYR A 53 0.04 -1.69 -7.95
CA TYR A 53 -1.27 -1.62 -7.31
C TYR A 53 -1.20 -0.67 -6.12
N ILE A 54 -2.18 0.23 -6.02
CA ILE A 54 -2.19 1.27 -4.98
C ILE A 54 -3.45 1.10 -4.15
N PHE A 55 -3.25 1.05 -2.84
CA PHE A 55 -4.30 0.87 -1.84
C PHE A 55 -4.27 2.05 -0.86
N GLU A 56 -5.45 2.50 -0.46
CA GLU A 56 -5.64 3.54 0.56
C GLU A 56 -5.93 2.89 1.90
N VAL A 57 -5.24 3.34 2.93
CA VAL A 57 -5.37 2.84 4.30
C VAL A 57 -6.07 3.89 5.13
N ASP A 58 -7.07 3.45 5.91
CA ASP A 58 -7.69 4.32 6.89
C ASP A 58 -6.67 4.72 7.96
N GLN A 59 -6.48 6.03 8.14
CA GLN A 59 -5.46 6.54 9.04
C GLN A 59 -5.66 6.08 10.49
N GLY A 60 -6.91 5.87 10.93
CA GLY A 60 -7.21 5.33 12.27
C GLY A 60 -6.71 3.91 12.49
N SER A 61 -6.25 3.24 11.42
CA SER A 61 -5.68 1.90 11.44
C SER A 61 -4.16 1.88 11.59
N VAL A 62 -3.52 3.05 11.50
CA VAL A 62 -2.07 3.21 11.65
C VAL A 62 -1.76 3.58 13.09
N ASN A 63 -0.84 2.83 13.69
CA ASN A 63 -0.36 3.11 15.03
C ASN A 63 0.96 3.90 14.97
N PRO A 64 1.23 4.77 15.96
CA PRO A 64 2.54 5.38 16.08
C PRO A 64 3.64 4.31 16.26
N GLY A 65 4.77 4.50 15.60
CA GLY A 65 5.92 3.61 15.60
C GLY A 65 5.89 2.54 14.50
N ILE A 66 5.77 1.27 14.88
CA ILE A 66 5.91 0.13 13.96
C ILE A 66 4.54 -0.31 13.47
N ASN A 67 4.34 -0.24 12.15
CA ASN A 67 3.15 -0.77 11.49
C ASN A 67 3.46 -2.07 10.76
N LYS A 68 2.53 -3.02 10.82
CA LYS A 68 2.64 -4.30 10.12
C LYS A 68 1.88 -4.22 8.81
N LEU A 69 2.57 -4.38 7.69
CA LEU A 69 1.95 -4.57 6.39
C LEU A 69 1.89 -6.06 6.08
N ASN A 70 0.69 -6.60 5.96
CA ASN A 70 0.43 -7.96 5.51
C ASN A 70 -0.13 -7.92 4.09
N ILE A 71 0.50 -8.69 3.22
CA ILE A 71 0.08 -8.85 1.82
C ILE A 71 -0.31 -10.31 1.65
N ASP A 72 -1.60 -10.53 1.46
CA ASP A 72 -2.19 -11.82 1.22
C ASP A 72 -2.82 -11.87 -0.18
N LYS A 73 -3.02 -13.09 -0.66
CA LYS A 73 -3.71 -13.34 -1.93
C LYS A 73 -4.91 -14.24 -1.67
N GLU A 74 -6.09 -13.84 -2.13
CA GLU A 74 -7.25 -14.71 -2.23
C GLU A 74 -7.24 -15.50 -3.54
N GLY A 75 -7.79 -16.72 -3.50
CA GLY A 75 -7.84 -17.63 -4.65
C GLY A 75 -6.62 -18.52 -4.86
N THR A 76 -6.52 -19.14 -6.04
CA THR A 76 -5.49 -20.15 -6.33
C THR A 76 -4.14 -19.48 -6.62
N LEU A 77 -3.09 -19.88 -5.90
CA LEU A 77 -1.73 -19.43 -6.16
C LEU A 77 -1.27 -19.99 -7.52
N ASN A 78 -0.87 -19.10 -8.42
CA ASN A 78 -0.21 -19.49 -9.66
C ASN A 78 1.30 -19.28 -9.48
N GLU A 79 2.13 -20.25 -9.89
CA GLU A 79 3.59 -20.20 -9.65
C GLU A 79 4.30 -19.08 -10.42
N THR A 80 3.60 -18.44 -11.37
CA THR A 80 4.09 -17.29 -12.15
C THR A 80 3.91 -15.95 -11.44
N GLN A 81 3.25 -15.92 -10.29
CA GLN A 81 2.93 -14.69 -9.56
C GLN A 81 4.07 -14.28 -8.66
N VAL A 82 4.57 -13.06 -8.86
CA VAL A 82 5.76 -12.58 -8.14
C VAL A 82 5.44 -11.24 -7.48
N LEU A 83 5.51 -11.19 -6.16
CA LEU A 83 5.58 -9.94 -5.41
C LEU A 83 7.02 -9.42 -5.51
N LYS A 84 7.20 -8.32 -6.25
CA LYS A 84 8.50 -7.70 -6.45
C LYS A 84 8.85 -6.76 -5.31
N ASP A 85 7.94 -5.83 -5.00
CA ASP A 85 8.18 -4.82 -3.98
C ASP A 85 6.88 -4.36 -3.32
N ALA A 86 6.99 -3.77 -2.13
CA ALA A 86 5.87 -3.13 -1.45
C ALA A 86 6.34 -2.03 -0.50
N ALA A 87 5.64 -0.90 -0.52
CA ALA A 87 5.96 0.26 0.30
C ALA A 87 4.69 0.90 0.88
N ILE A 88 4.83 1.49 2.07
CA ILE A 88 3.81 2.30 2.73
C ILE A 88 4.23 3.77 2.64
N PHE A 89 3.32 4.62 2.22
CA PHE A 89 3.52 6.05 2.04
C PHE A 89 2.60 6.82 2.98
N PHE A 90 3.14 7.86 3.61
CA PHE A 90 2.40 8.77 4.47
C PHE A 90 2.42 10.16 3.84
N CYS A 91 1.31 10.54 3.21
CA CYS A 91 1.15 11.85 2.58
C CYS A 91 0.56 12.84 3.58
N ARG A 92 1.42 13.73 4.11
CA ARG A 92 1.04 14.78 5.08
C ARG A 92 0.75 16.12 4.41
N ASP A 93 1.32 16.34 3.23
CA ASP A 93 1.15 17.58 2.49
C ASP A 93 0.68 17.29 1.06
N ARG A 94 -0.59 17.63 0.78
CA ARG A 94 -1.19 17.43 -0.56
C ARG A 94 -0.64 18.40 -1.62
N ASN A 95 0.18 19.36 -1.22
CA ASN A 95 0.82 20.34 -2.09
C ASN A 95 2.32 20.05 -2.30
N ASP A 96 2.87 18.99 -1.68
CA ASP A 96 4.21 18.55 -1.95
C ASP A 96 4.32 18.04 -3.40
N LEU A 97 5.12 18.73 -4.20
CA LEU A 97 5.22 18.52 -5.64
C LEU A 97 5.83 17.15 -5.99
N GLU A 98 6.68 16.58 -5.13
CA GLU A 98 7.28 15.27 -5.35
C GLU A 98 6.27 14.15 -5.07
N MET A 99 5.39 14.33 -4.07
CA MET A 99 4.27 13.39 -3.85
C MET A 99 3.15 13.55 -4.88
N ARG A 100 2.97 14.74 -5.47
CA ARG A 100 1.96 14.96 -6.52
C ARG A 100 2.18 14.11 -7.76
N ASP A 101 3.42 13.84 -8.17
CA ASP A 101 3.67 12.96 -9.34
C ASP A 101 3.27 11.50 -9.04
N LEU A 102 3.59 11.00 -7.83
CA LEU A 102 3.18 9.67 -7.35
C LEU A 102 1.65 9.55 -7.15
N ILE A 103 1.01 10.61 -6.67
CA ILE A 103 -0.45 10.67 -6.46
C ILE A 103 -1.20 10.95 -7.77
N SER A 104 -0.58 11.65 -8.73
CA SER A 104 -1.14 11.89 -10.07
C SER A 104 -1.20 10.61 -10.91
N LEU A 105 -0.38 9.60 -10.59
CA LEU A 105 -0.52 8.24 -11.12
C LEU A 105 -1.71 7.46 -10.51
N CYS A 106 -2.32 7.97 -9.43
CA CYS A 106 -3.52 7.40 -8.80
C CYS A 106 -4.83 8.05 -9.26
N SER A 107 -4.78 9.01 -10.17
CA SER A 107 -5.95 9.73 -10.70
C SER A 107 -6.04 9.58 -12.21
N ASP A 108 -6.28 8.34 -12.67
CA ASP A 108 -7.08 8.06 -13.86
C ASP A 108 -7.96 6.83 -13.58
#